data_AF-A0AAD7PSD9-F1
#
_entry.id   AF-A0AAD7PSD9-F1
#
_cell.length_a   1.000
_cell.length_b   1.000
_cell.length_c   1.000
_cell.angle_alpha   90.00
_cell.angle_beta   90.00
_cell.angle_gamma   90.00
#
_symmetry.space_group_name_H-M   'P 1'
#
loop_
_entity.id
_entity.type
_entity.pdbx_description
1 polymer ?
#
loop_
_entity_poly.entity_id
_entity_poly.type
_entity_poly.pdbx_seq_one_letter_code
_entity_poly.pdbx_strand_id
1 'polypeptide(L)'
;MSFESQSFNLSGPSHLTTINWGSPYYRSSVMASLVNGVYVLEHDRQENRLGNQKGLASPWWEFFNFQLHNVIVDPADSSFFGAVFELKVPPLYSKICGCF
;
A
#
# COMPACT_ATOMS: atom_id res chain seq x y z
N MET A 1 3.84 15.38 10.02
CA MET A 1 3.14 15.08 8.75
C MET A 1 1.76 15.72 8.79
N SER A 2 1.32 16.42 7.75
CA SER A 2 -0.03 16.99 7.68
C SER A 2 -1.06 15.91 7.33
N PHE A 3 -2.32 16.07 7.74
CA PHE A 3 -3.40 15.14 7.40
C PHE A 3 -3.55 14.93 5.89
N GLU A 4 -3.28 15.96 5.07
CA GLU A 4 -3.32 15.87 3.61
C GLU A 4 -2.32 14.85 3.05
N SER A 5 -1.13 14.74 3.65
CA SER A 5 -0.10 13.77 3.26
C SER A 5 -0.48 12.32 3.57
N GLN A 6 -1.44 12.10 4.48
CA GLN A 6 -1.94 10.78 4.88
C GLN A 6 -3.09 10.30 4.00
N SER A 7 -3.80 11.23 3.36
CA SER A 7 -4.93 10.92 2.48
C SER A 7 -4.45 10.55 1.08
N PHE A 8 -4.71 9.31 0.66
CA PHE A 8 -4.40 8.83 -0.68
C PHE A 8 -5.07 9.67 -1.77
N ASN A 9 -6.31 10.12 -1.56
CA ASN A 9 -7.03 10.89 -2.58
C ASN A 9 -6.42 12.27 -2.84
N LEU A 10 -5.66 12.81 -1.88
CA LEU A 10 -5.03 14.13 -1.97
C LEU A 10 -3.56 14.04 -2.40
N SER A 11 -2.82 13.09 -1.83
CA SER A 11 -1.36 12.99 -2.00
C SER A 11 -0.91 11.75 -2.78
N GLY A 12 -1.82 10.81 -3.02
CA GLY A 12 -1.55 9.60 -3.77
C GLY A 12 -1.68 9.79 -5.29
N PRO A 13 -1.07 8.92 -6.08
CA PRO A 13 -1.13 8.96 -7.55
C PRO A 13 -2.47 8.40 -8.10
N SER A 14 -3.58 9.04 -7.74
CA SER A 14 -4.95 8.62 -8.12
C SER A 14 -5.22 8.61 -9.63
N HIS A 15 -4.39 9.29 -10.43
CA HIS A 15 -4.47 9.30 -11.89
C HIS A 15 -3.84 8.06 -12.56
N LEU A 16 -3.08 7.24 -11.82
CA LEU A 16 -2.39 6.06 -12.35
C LEU A 16 -3.30 4.82 -12.35
N THR A 17 -4.35 4.85 -13.17
CA THR A 17 -5.36 3.78 -13.23
C THR A 17 -4.92 2.50 -13.94
N THR A 18 -3.90 2.58 -14.81
CA THR A 18 -3.33 1.42 -15.51
C THR A 18 -1.88 1.22 -15.09
N ILE A 19 -1.58 0.12 -14.40
CA ILE A 19 -0.23 -0.17 -13.93
C ILE A 19 0.61 -0.71 -15.09
N ASN A 20 1.38 0.17 -15.73
CA ASN A 20 2.40 -0.26 -16.68
C ASN A 20 3.67 -0.70 -15.94
N TRP A 21 3.76 -1.98 -15.60
CA TRP A 21 4.97 -2.56 -15.02
C TRP A 21 6.19 -2.49 -15.93
N GLY A 22 6.10 -2.14 -17.21
CA GLY A 22 7.26 -1.87 -18.06
C GLY A 22 7.94 -0.53 -17.79
N SER A 23 7.23 0.43 -17.18
CA SER A 23 7.72 1.79 -16.98
C SER A 23 8.36 1.97 -15.60
N PRO A 24 9.62 2.47 -15.52
CA PRO A 24 10.27 2.74 -14.24
C PRO A 24 9.52 3.80 -13.43
N TYR A 25 8.88 4.77 -14.08
CA TYR A 25 8.07 5.79 -13.41
C TYR A 25 6.90 5.16 -12.65
N TYR A 26 6.12 4.31 -13.32
CA TYR A 26 4.97 3.64 -12.70
C TYR A 26 5.41 2.73 -11.55
N ARG A 27 6.49 1.96 -11.73
CA ARG A 27 7.06 1.14 -10.66
C ARG A 27 7.42 1.98 -9.43
N SER A 28 8.13 3.09 -9.64
CA SER A 28 8.51 4.00 -8.55
C SER A 28 7.29 4.60 -7.85
N SER A 29 6.25 5.01 -8.59
CA SER A 29 5.02 5.54 -8.01
C SER A 29 4.25 4.50 -7.18
N VAL A 30 4.16 3.26 -7.67
CA VAL A 30 3.54 2.15 -6.92
C VAL A 30 4.35 1.88 -5.66
N MET A 31 5.68 1.72 -5.76
CA MET A 31 6.55 1.49 -4.61
C MET A 31 6.47 2.61 -3.58
N ALA A 32 6.52 3.87 -4.01
CA ALA A 32 6.38 5.02 -3.13
C ALA A 32 5.03 5.03 -2.41
N SER A 33 3.96 4.61 -3.10
CA SER A 33 2.63 4.51 -2.50
C SER A 33 2.55 3.41 -1.44
N LEU A 34 3.17 2.25 -1.69
CA LEU A 34 3.28 1.16 -0.70
C LEU A 34 4.07 1.61 0.54
N VAL A 35 5.22 2.26 0.34
CA VAL A 35 6.05 2.79 1.43
C VAL A 35 5.28 3.83 2.24
N ASN A 36 4.61 4.78 1.57
CA ASN A 36 3.81 5.78 2.27
C ASN A 36 2.63 5.16 3.00
N GLY A 37 2.01 4.11 2.44
CA GLY A 37 0.97 3.34 3.11
C GLY A 37 1.43 2.76 4.45
N VAL A 38 2.67 2.25 4.54
CA VAL A 38 3.24 1.76 5.81
C VAL A 38 3.43 2.90 6.82
N TYR A 39 3.94 4.06 6.38
CA TYR A 39 4.05 5.22 7.26
C TYR A 39 2.69 5.70 7.79
N VAL A 40 1.68 5.71 6.94
CA VAL A 40 0.30 6.05 7.34
C VAL A 40 -0.27 4.97 8.26
N LEU A 41 0.06 3.70 8.06
CA LEU A 41 -0.35 2.60 8.93
C LEU A 41 0.25 2.71 10.34
N GLU A 42 1.52 3.08 10.45
CA GLU A 42 2.16 3.37 11.74
C GLU A 42 1.52 4.58 12.41
N HIS A 43 1.19 5.63 11.65
CA HIS A 43 0.46 6.77 12.19
C HIS A 43 -0.95 6.38 12.66
N ASP A 44 -1.67 5.55 11.91
CA ASP A 44 -2.97 4.99 12.32
C ASP A 44 -2.85 4.16 13.62
N ARG A 45 -1.73 3.45 13.83
CA ARG A 45 -1.41 2.78 15.10
C ARG A 45 -1.25 3.78 16.24
N GLN A 46 -0.43 4.81 16.06
CA GLN A 46 -0.19 5.84 17.08
C GLN A 46 -1.47 6.57 17.50
N GLU A 47 -2.39 6.75 16.55
CA GLU A 47 -3.68 7.41 16.76
C GLU A 47 -4.82 6.46 17.21
N ASN A 48 -4.53 5.19 17.50
CA ASN A 48 -5.51 4.15 17.85
C ASN A 48 -6.63 3.98 16.81
N ARG A 49 -6.30 4.10 15.52
CA ARG A 49 -7.21 3.95 14.38
C ARG A 49 -7.13 2.57 13.70
N LEU A 50 -6.26 1.69 14.16
CA LEU A 50 -6.17 0.32 13.62
C LEU A 50 -7.50 -0.42 13.76
N GLY A 51 -7.95 -1.06 12.67
CA GLY A 51 -9.22 -1.78 12.63
C GLY A 51 -10.47 -0.89 12.66
N ASN A 52 -10.30 0.44 12.68
CA ASN A 52 -11.40 1.39 12.59
C ASN A 52 -11.65 1.75 11.11
N GLN A 53 -12.91 2.05 10.78
CA GLN A 53 -13.30 2.60 9.47
C GLN A 53 -12.62 3.94 9.15
N LYS A 54 -11.98 4.57 10.15
CA LYS A 54 -11.19 5.81 10.03
C LYS A 54 -9.72 5.60 9.63
N GLY A 55 -9.26 4.36 9.48
CA GLY A 55 -7.90 4.08 9.01
C GLY A 55 -7.68 4.65 7.60
N LEU A 56 -6.57 5.36 7.40
CA LEU A 56 -6.23 6.03 6.16
C LEU A 56 -5.25 5.22 5.31
N ALA A 57 -4.66 4.17 5.87
CA ALA A 57 -3.60 3.40 5.23
C ALA A 57 -4.08 2.54 4.05
N SER A 58 -5.24 1.88 4.15
CA SER A 58 -5.71 0.89 3.15
C SER A 58 -5.70 1.37 1.69
N PRO A 59 -6.22 2.58 1.39
CA PRO A 59 -6.23 3.11 0.02
C PRO A 59 -4.86 3.14 -0.66
N TRP A 60 -3.76 3.27 0.08
CA TRP A 60 -2.39 3.38 -0.47
C TRP A 60 -1.92 2.11 -1.21
N TRP A 61 -2.42 0.94 -0.84
CA TRP A 61 -2.09 -0.32 -1.50
C TRP A 61 -3.29 -0.91 -2.26
N GLU A 62 -4.53 -0.73 -1.76
CA GLU A 62 -5.73 -1.27 -2.40
C GLU A 62 -5.97 -0.69 -3.79
N PHE A 63 -5.65 0.58 -4.02
CA PHE A 63 -5.78 1.22 -5.33
C PHE A 63 -4.97 0.48 -6.41
N PHE A 64 -3.85 -0.12 -6.03
CA PHE A 64 -2.98 -0.88 -6.92
C PHE A 64 -3.25 -2.39 -6.90
N ASN A 65 -4.40 -2.80 -6.35
CA ASN A 65 -4.79 -4.21 -6.16
C ASN A 65 -3.86 -4.98 -5.23
N PHE A 66 -3.17 -4.31 -4.31
CA PHE A 66 -2.43 -5.01 -3.26
C PHE A 66 -3.32 -5.24 -2.04
N GLN A 67 -2.97 -6.24 -1.25
CA GLN A 67 -3.48 -6.44 0.09
C GLN A 67 -2.30 -6.53 1.07
N LEU A 68 -2.48 -5.92 2.25
CA LEU A 68 -1.57 -6.10 3.36
C LEU A 68 -1.63 -7.57 3.84
N HIS A 69 -0.52 -8.30 3.69
CA HIS A 69 -0.40 -9.69 4.13
C HIS A 69 0.16 -9.77 5.54
N ASN A 70 1.25 -9.03 5.80
CA ASN A 70 1.88 -8.98 7.11
C ASN A 70 2.52 -7.61 7.36
N VAL A 71 2.61 -7.20 8.63
CA VAL A 71 3.35 -6.01 9.06
C VAL A 71 4.63 -6.46 9.74
N ILE A 72 5.73 -5.77 9.46
CA ILE A 72 7.01 -6.02 10.11
C ILE A 72 7.11 -5.05 11.30
N VAL A 73 7.18 -5.62 12.49
CA VAL A 73 7.11 -4.91 13.75
C VAL A 73 8.48 -4.94 14.43
N ASP A 74 8.95 -3.80 14.91
CA ASP A 74 10.16 -3.73 15.72
C ASP A 74 9.86 -4.30 17.13
N PRO A 75 10.59 -5.34 17.59
CA PRO A 75 10.36 -5.92 18.91
C PRO A 75 10.72 -4.98 20.07
N ALA A 76 11.48 -3.92 19.85
CA ALA A 76 11.90 -2.99 20.91
C ALA A 76 10.78 -2.04 21.34
N ASP A 77 10.01 -1.50 20.38
CA ASP A 77 8.99 -0.47 20.64
C ASP A 77 7.62 -0.76 20.00
N SER A 78 7.46 -1.93 19.36
CA SER A 78 6.25 -2.33 18.63
C SER A 78 5.87 -1.38 17.47
N SER A 79 6.83 -0.62 16.94
CA SER A 79 6.61 0.24 15.77
C SER A 79 6.55 -0.56 14.47
N PHE A 80 5.77 -0.08 13.51
CA PHE A 80 5.73 -0.65 12.17
C PHE A 80 6.76 0.05 11.28
N PHE A 81 7.80 -0.68 10.88
CA PHE A 81 8.85 -0.15 9.99
C PHE A 81 8.78 -0.70 8.56
N GLY A 82 7.94 -1.71 8.34
CA GLY A 82 7.77 -2.34 7.04
C GLY A 82 6.48 -3.16 6.95
N ALA A 83 6.16 -3.61 5.74
CA ALA A 83 5.04 -4.50 5.49
C ALA A 83 5.30 -5.39 4.28
N VAL A 84 4.69 -6.57 4.29
CA VAL A 84 4.61 -7.50 3.16
C VAL A 84 3.25 -7.33 2.51
N PHE A 85 3.26 -7.01 1.21
CA PHE A 85 2.07 -6.86 0.40
C PHE A 85 1.95 -8.00 -0.61
N GLU A 86 0.73 -8.47 -0.81
CA GLU A 86 0.39 -9.48 -1.81
C GLU A 86 -0.41 -8.82 -2.94
N LEU A 87 -0.02 -9.07 -4.20
CA LEU A 87 -0.74 -8.57 -5.36
C LEU A 87 -1.96 -9.46 -5.65
N LYS A 88 -3.16 -8.89 -5.57
CA LYS A 88 -4.38 -9.54 -6.05
C LYS A 88 -4.43 -9.46 -7.56
N VAL A 89 -3.96 -10.52 -8.21
CA VAL A 89 -4.13 -10.68 -9.65
C VAL A 89 -5.58 -11.06 -9.93
N PRO A 90 -6.35 -10.31 -10.74
CA PRO A 90 -7.68 -10.75 -11.15
C PRO A 90 -7.57 -12.12 -11.85
N PRO A 91 -8.51 -13.04 -11.61
CA PRO A 91 -8.45 -14.42 -12.13
C PRO A 91 -8.36 -14.54 -13.67
N LEU A 92 -8.54 -13.45 -14.41
CA LEU A 92 -8.40 -13.40 -15.86
C LEU A 92 -6.94 -13.40 -16.35
N TYR A 93 -5.94 -13.13 -15.48
CA TYR A 93 -4.52 -13.14 -15.85
C TYR A 93 -3.79 -14.44 -15.49
N SER A 94 -4.39 -15.34 -14.69
CA SER A 94 -3.74 -16.59 -14.26
C SER A 94 -3.59 -17.63 -15.37
N LYS A 95 -4.28 -17.48 -16.51
CA LYS A 95 -4.17 -18.38 -17.66
C LYS A 95 -3.00 -18.10 -18.61
N ILE A 96 -2.27 -16.99 -18.44
CA ILE A 96 -1.21 -16.60 -19.40
C ILE A 96 0.19 -17.02 -18.91
N CYS A 97 0.39 -17.24 -17.61
CA CYS A 97 1.66 -17.74 -17.05
C CYS A 97 1.59 -19.23 -16.68
N GLY A 98 1.28 -20.08 -17.66
CA GLY A 98 1.35 -21.53 -17.52
C GLY A 98 2.44 -22.10 -18.43
N CYS A 99 3.71 -21.94 -18.06
CA CYS A 99 4.84 -22.78 -18.50
C CYS A 99 6.01 -22.58 -17.50
N PHE A 100 6.18 -23.54 -16.59
CA PHE A 100 7.47 -23.85 -15.97
C PHE A 100 8.00 -25.12 -16.62
#